data_AF-A0A2H3D433-F1
#
_entry.id   AF-A0A2H3D433-F1
#
_cell.length_a   1.000
_cell.length_b   1.000
_cell.length_c   1.000
_cell.angle_alpha   90.00
_cell.angle_beta   90.00
_cell.angle_gamma   90.00
#
_symmetry.space_group_name_H-M   'P 1'
#
loop_
_entity.id
_entity.type
_entity.pdbx_description
1 polymer ?
#
loop_
_entity_poly.entity_id
_entity_poly.type
_entity_poly.pdbx_seq_one_letter_code
_entity_poly.pdbx_strand_id
1 'polypeptide(L)'
;DPISHWTAKLDQCSPKSKTKKVTPEGALARMALDFLSAPAASMDMECVFSHGGLVVSKHCHNLSAESMHANVILNSWSKLCIVPRGCLIKVFNDKSCCNDREGADVDAVLVDED
;
A
#
# COMPACT_ATOMS: atom_id res chain seq x y z
N ASP A 1 9.53 12.53 -23.41
CA ASP A 1 9.35 11.41 -22.47
C ASP A 1 8.66 10.25 -23.22
N PRO A 2 9.27 9.06 -23.31
CA PRO A 2 8.69 7.92 -24.00
C PRO A 2 7.33 7.50 -23.42
N ILE A 3 7.11 7.63 -22.11
CA ILE A 3 5.81 7.30 -21.49
C ILE A 3 4.72 8.25 -22.00
N SER A 4 4.98 9.56 -21.98
CA SER A 4 4.08 10.57 -22.54
C SER A 4 3.77 10.34 -24.03
N HIS A 5 4.78 9.96 -24.83
CA HIS A 5 4.60 9.68 -26.26
C HIS A 5 3.60 8.54 -26.50
N TRP A 6 3.76 7.41 -25.80
CA TRP A 6 2.88 6.25 -25.97
C TRP A 6 1.50 6.47 -25.33
N THR A 7 1.43 7.25 -24.25
CA THR A 7 0.15 7.61 -23.62
C THR A 7 -0.74 8.43 -24.57
N ALA A 8 -0.14 9.33 -25.35
CA ALA A 8 -0.88 10.11 -26.36
C ALA A 8 -1.45 9.25 -27.51
N LYS A 9 -0.86 8.07 -27.76
CA LYS A 9 -1.28 7.12 -28.81
C LYS A 9 -2.30 6.08 -28.33
N LEU A 10 -2.72 6.13 -27.06
CA LEU A 10 -3.75 5.22 -26.56
C LEU A 10 -5.12 5.51 -27.17
N ASP A 11 -5.85 4.44 -27.49
CA ASP A 11 -7.25 4.56 -27.87
C ASP A 11 -8.06 5.20 -26.74
N GLN A 12 -8.70 6.34 -27.05
CA GLN A 12 -9.54 7.05 -26.09
C GLN A 12 -10.84 6.27 -25.87
N CYS A 13 -11.10 5.85 -24.63
CA CYS A 13 -12.41 5.35 -24.26
C CYS A 13 -13.38 6.51 -24.11
N SER A 14 -14.31 6.66 -25.06
CA SER A 14 -15.50 7.48 -24.83
C SER A 14 -16.39 6.79 -23.78
N PRO A 15 -16.79 7.48 -22.70
CA PRO A 15 -17.65 6.90 -21.66
C PRO A 15 -19.05 6.52 -22.15
N LYS A 16 -19.44 6.97 -23.36
CA LYS A 16 -20.75 6.68 -23.97
C LYS A 16 -20.75 5.44 -24.87
N SER A 17 -19.58 4.87 -25.17
CA SER A 17 -19.46 3.69 -26.03
C SER A 17 -19.40 2.41 -25.21
N LYS A 18 -20.35 1.48 -25.44
CA LYS A 18 -20.37 0.16 -24.79
C LYS A 18 -19.28 -0.79 -25.31
N THR A 19 -18.67 -0.48 -26.45
CA THR A 19 -17.59 -1.27 -27.06
C THR A 19 -16.32 -0.42 -27.17
N LYS A 20 -15.23 -0.90 -26.58
CA LYS A 20 -13.90 -0.31 -26.74
C LYS A 20 -13.33 -0.77 -28.08
N LYS A 21 -13.25 0.15 -29.05
CA LYS A 21 -12.53 -0.13 -30.30
C LYS A 21 -11.04 -0.14 -29.97
N VAL A 22 -10.36 -1.24 -30.27
CA VAL A 22 -8.91 -1.35 -30.13
C VAL A 22 -8.31 -1.25 -31.53
N THR A 23 -7.53 -0.21 -31.76
CA THR A 23 -6.76 -0.05 -33.00
C THR A 23 -5.42 -0.79 -32.87
N PRO A 24 -4.80 -1.22 -33.99
CA PRO A 24 -3.46 -1.82 -33.94
C PRO A 24 -2.42 -0.91 -33.28
N GLU A 25 -2.54 0.41 -33.49
CA GLU A 25 -1.67 1.40 -32.87
C GLU A 25 -1.91 1.53 -31.38
N GLY A 26 -3.18 1.54 -30.94
CA GLY A 26 -3.52 1.55 -29.51
C GLY A 26 -3.09 0.27 -28.78
N ALA A 27 -3.13 -0.88 -29.46
CA ALA A 27 -2.61 -2.14 -28.94
C ALA A 27 -1.08 -2.10 -28.76
N LEU A 28 -0.36 -1.57 -29.76
CA LEU A 28 1.09 -1.38 -29.66
C LEU A 28 1.46 -0.37 -28.57
N ALA A 29 0.74 0.74 -28.47
CA ALA A 29 0.94 1.74 -27.43
C ALA A 29 0.73 1.14 -26.02
N ARG A 30 -0.28 0.28 -25.85
CA ARG A 30 -0.49 -0.45 -24.60
C ARG A 30 0.70 -1.34 -24.25
N MET A 31 1.16 -2.16 -25.20
CA MET A 31 2.32 -3.04 -25.01
C MET A 31 3.59 -2.24 -24.65
N ALA A 32 3.84 -1.12 -25.35
CA ALA A 32 4.99 -0.27 -25.08
C ALA A 32 4.92 0.34 -23.66
N LEU A 33 3.74 0.77 -23.21
CA LEU A 33 3.56 1.26 -21.84
C LEU A 33 3.77 0.16 -20.81
N ASP A 34 3.24 -1.05 -21.05
CA ASP A 34 3.43 -2.17 -20.14
C ASP A 34 4.93 -2.49 -19.99
N PHE A 35 5.68 -2.53 -21.09
CA PHE A 35 7.13 -2.75 -21.09
C PHE A 35 7.91 -1.62 -20.40
N LEU A 36 7.56 -0.36 -20.66
CA LEU A 36 8.24 0.81 -20.08
C LEU A 36 7.87 1.03 -18.60
N SER A 37 6.71 0.53 -18.16
CA SER A 37 6.27 0.60 -16.76
C SER A 37 6.93 -0.45 -15.88
N ALA A 38 7.44 -1.54 -16.48
CA ALA A 38 8.20 -2.54 -15.76
C ALA A 38 9.50 -1.89 -15.23
N PRO A 39 9.75 -1.91 -13.92
CA PRO A 39 11.00 -1.41 -13.37
C PRO A 39 12.17 -2.15 -14.02
N ALA A 40 13.08 -1.42 -14.68
CA ALA A 40 14.19 -2.00 -15.42
C ALA A 40 15.26 -2.68 -14.53
N ALA A 41 15.14 -2.57 -13.20
CA ALA A 41 16.17 -3.02 -12.28
C ALA A 41 15.58 -3.64 -11.01
N SER A 42 16.15 -4.78 -10.60
CA SER A 42 16.07 -5.31 -9.23
C SER A 42 16.59 -4.32 -8.17
N MET A 43 17.24 -3.24 -8.60
CA MET A 43 17.86 -2.23 -7.76
C MET A 43 16.86 -1.32 -7.03
N ASP A 44 15.67 -1.07 -7.57
CA ASP A 44 14.69 -0.21 -6.87
C ASP A 44 14.20 -0.89 -5.59
N MET A 45 14.05 -2.22 -5.64
CA MET A 45 13.75 -3.02 -4.45
C MET A 45 14.94 -3.04 -3.47
N GLU A 46 16.19 -3.15 -3.95
CA GLU A 46 17.39 -3.05 -3.11
C GLU A 46 17.52 -1.68 -2.43
N CYS A 47 17.16 -0.59 -3.11
CA CYS A 47 17.08 0.74 -2.52
C CYS A 47 16.04 0.78 -1.40
N VAL A 48 14.86 0.20 -1.61
CA VAL A 48 13.84 0.09 -0.55
C VAL A 48 14.36 -0.71 0.64
N PHE A 49 15.09 -1.81 0.43
CA PHE A 49 15.69 -2.60 1.52
C PHE A 49 16.85 -1.89 2.22
N SER A 50 17.67 -1.13 1.50
CA SER A 50 18.78 -0.35 2.07
C SER A 50 18.26 0.77 2.97
N HIS A 51 17.27 1.54 2.49
CA HIS A 51 16.61 2.57 3.30
C HIS A 51 15.77 1.97 4.43
N GLY A 52 15.21 0.77 4.21
CA GLY A 52 14.43 0.01 5.18
C GLY A 52 15.27 -0.80 6.17
N GLY A 53 16.61 -0.79 6.07
CA GLY A 53 17.48 -1.66 6.87
C GLY A 53 17.30 -1.52 8.38
N LEU A 54 16.87 -0.36 8.88
CA LEU A 54 16.58 -0.20 10.31
C LEU A 54 15.34 -1.00 10.75
N VAL A 55 14.36 -1.14 9.86
CA VAL A 55 13.14 -1.94 10.08
C VAL A 55 13.42 -3.40 9.79
N VAL A 56 14.14 -3.69 8.68
CA VAL A 56 14.41 -5.04 8.18
C VAL A 56 15.55 -5.76 8.91
N SER A 57 16.51 -5.06 9.52
CA SER A 57 17.62 -5.71 10.22
C SER A 57 17.49 -5.65 11.73
N LYS A 58 17.00 -4.52 12.30
CA LYS A 58 16.93 -4.36 13.77
C LYS A 58 15.59 -4.77 14.37
N HIS A 59 14.49 -4.58 13.63
CA HIS A 59 13.13 -4.84 14.13
C HIS A 59 12.49 -6.10 13.54
N CYS A 60 13.14 -6.77 12.57
CA CYS A 60 12.62 -8.01 11.97
C CYS A 60 12.41 -9.15 12.95
N HIS A 61 13.16 -9.19 14.04
CA HIS A 61 12.96 -10.21 15.08
C HIS A 61 11.62 -10.05 15.82
N ASN A 62 10.94 -8.91 15.64
CA ASN A 62 9.73 -8.54 16.37
C ASN A 62 8.58 -8.08 15.45
N LEU A 63 8.77 -8.17 14.12
CA LEU A 63 7.76 -7.81 13.13
C LEU A 63 7.48 -9.00 12.23
N SER A 64 6.21 -9.37 12.11
CA SER A 64 5.77 -10.40 11.17
C SER A 64 5.96 -9.91 9.72
N ALA A 65 6.06 -10.85 8.78
CA ALA A 65 6.09 -10.55 7.34
C ALA A 65 4.88 -9.69 6.91
N GLU A 66 3.71 -9.95 7.50
CA GLU A 66 2.50 -9.17 7.27
C GLU A 66 2.65 -7.71 7.72
N SER A 67 3.20 -7.47 8.91
CA SER A 67 3.43 -6.11 9.41
C SER A 67 4.46 -5.35 8.57
N MET A 68 5.48 -6.03 8.06
CA MET A 68 6.47 -5.43 7.16
C MET A 68 5.81 -5.02 5.84
N HIS A 69 5.02 -5.90 5.24
CA HIS A 69 4.31 -5.62 3.99
C HIS A 69 3.32 -4.46 4.14
N ALA A 70 2.53 -4.46 5.21
CA ALA A 70 1.59 -3.37 5.52
C ALA A 70 2.32 -2.02 5.69
N ASN A 71 3.48 -2.01 6.36
CA ASN A 71 4.27 -0.80 6.55
C ASN A 71 4.82 -0.25 5.22
N VAL A 72 5.36 -1.12 4.35
CA VAL A 72 5.84 -0.72 3.02
C VAL A 72 4.71 -0.13 2.15
N ILE A 73 3.55 -0.79 2.13
CA ILE A 73 2.38 -0.29 1.39
C ILE A 73 1.93 1.06 1.94
N LEU A 74 1.79 1.17 3.27
CA LEU A 74 1.36 2.40 3.93
C LEU A 74 2.32 3.56 3.64
N ASN A 75 3.64 3.30 3.68
CA ASN A 75 4.66 4.29 3.34
C ASN A 75 4.54 4.75 1.88
N SER A 76 4.36 3.82 0.94
CA SER A 76 4.16 4.13 -0.47
C SER A 76 2.90 4.99 -0.71
N TRP A 77 1.78 4.64 -0.08
CA TRP A 77 0.54 5.43 -0.20
C TRP A 77 0.63 6.80 0.47
N SER A 78 1.39 6.91 1.56
CA SER A 78 1.67 8.18 2.23
C SER A 78 2.45 9.13 1.31
N LYS A 79 3.47 8.62 0.59
CA LYS A 79 4.23 9.40 -0.40
C LYS A 79 3.38 9.86 -1.58
N LEU A 80 2.42 9.05 -1.99
CA LEU A 80 1.46 9.39 -3.04
C LEU A 80 0.31 10.29 -2.54
N CYS A 81 0.32 10.72 -1.27
CA CYS A 81 -0.73 11.52 -0.63
C CYS A 81 -2.14 10.89 -0.71
N ILE A 82 -2.23 9.57 -0.89
CA ILE A 82 -3.50 8.84 -0.97
C ILE A 82 -4.13 8.70 0.43
N VAL A 83 -3.30 8.59 1.46
CA VAL A 83 -3.74 8.44 2.85
C VAL A 83 -3.91 9.82 3.50
N PRO A 84 -5.12 10.20 3.95
CA PRO A 84 -5.33 11.45 4.67
C PRO A 84 -4.60 11.44 6.01
N ARG A 85 -3.53 12.25 6.13
CA ARG A 85 -2.71 12.32 7.37
C ARG A 85 -3.52 12.66 8.61
N GLY A 86 -4.52 13.53 8.50
CA GLY A 86 -5.38 13.92 9.64
C GLY A 86 -6.17 12.74 10.21
N CYS A 87 -6.75 11.91 9.34
CA CYS A 87 -7.45 10.69 9.77
C CYS A 87 -6.49 9.68 10.38
N LEU A 88 -5.29 9.54 9.81
CA LEU A 88 -4.28 8.61 10.31
C LEU A 88 -3.80 8.97 11.73
N ILE A 89 -3.51 10.24 11.97
CA ILE A 89 -3.10 10.74 13.30
C ILE A 89 -4.21 10.48 14.31
N LYS A 90 -5.47 10.76 13.96
CA LYS A 90 -6.60 10.48 14.83
C LYS A 90 -6.68 9.00 15.21
N VAL A 91 -6.61 8.10 14.22
CA VAL A 91 -6.64 6.65 14.47
C VAL A 91 -5.47 6.19 15.36
N PHE A 92 -4.26 6.72 15.16
CA PHE A 92 -3.12 6.37 16.01
C PHE A 92 -3.28 6.89 17.44
N ASN A 93 -3.77 8.11 17.61
CA ASN A 93 -4.05 8.68 18.92
C ASN A 93 -5.14 7.89 19.64
N ASP A 94 -6.25 7.57 18.96
CA ASP A 94 -7.35 6.78 19.51
C ASP A 94 -6.88 5.39 19.94
N LYS A 95 -5.96 4.77 19.18
CA LYS A 95 -5.36 3.46 19.53
C LYS A 95 -4.44 3.54 20.74
N SER A 96 -3.70 4.64 20.91
CA SER A 96 -2.83 4.84 22.09
C SER A 96 -3.62 4.91 23.40
N CYS A 97 -4.88 5.37 23.34
CA CYS A 97 -5.77 5.45 24.49
C CYS A 97 -6.48 4.12 24.84
N CYS A 98 -6.51 3.15 23.91
CA CYS A 98 -7.21 1.87 24.11
C CYS A 98 -6.32 0.77 24.69
N ASN A 99 -5.00 0.92 24.65
CA ASN A 99 -4.09 -0.05 25.29
C ASN A 99 -4.15 0.00 26.83
N ASP A 100 -4.82 1.00 27.40
CA ASP A 100 -5.02 1.15 28.85
C ASP A 100 -6.33 0.49 29.36
N ARG A 101 -7.15 -0.10 28.46
CA ARG A 101 -8.48 -0.63 28.83
C ARG A 101 -8.57 -2.15 28.94
N GLU A 102 -7.54 -2.89 28.54
CA GLU A 102 -7.51 -4.36 28.64
C GLU A 102 -6.95 -4.82 29.99
N GLY A 103 -7.52 -4.27 31.07
CA GLY A 103 -7.07 -4.52 32.44
C GLY A 103 -8.07 -4.14 33.53
N ALA A 104 -9.35 -3.91 33.22
CA ALA A 104 -10.39 -3.68 34.22
C ALA A 104 -11.75 -4.12 33.68
N ASP A 105 -12.16 -5.36 33.97
CA ASP A 105 -13.18 -5.63 35.00
C ASP A 105 -13.29 -7.14 35.25
N VAL A 106 -13.47 -7.47 36.51
CA VAL A 106 -13.58 -8.81 37.09
C VAL A 106 -15.06 -9.21 37.16
N ASP A 107 -15.39 -10.48 36.93
CA ASP A 107 -16.49 -11.07 37.68
C ASP A 107 -16.09 -12.48 38.13
N ALA A 108 -15.57 -12.53 39.35
CA ALA A 108 -15.39 -13.74 40.12
C ALA A 108 -16.75 -14.10 40.72
N VAL A 109 -17.49 -14.97 40.05
CA VAL A 109 -18.66 -15.62 40.64
C VAL A 109 -18.17 -16.67 41.64
N LEU A 110 -18.11 -16.26 42.91
CA LEU A 110 -18.20 -17.16 44.06
C LEU A 110 -19.54 -17.90 43.97
N VAL A 111 -19.48 -19.21 43.78
CA VAL A 111 -20.63 -20.10 44.04
C VAL A 111 -20.33 -20.76 45.39
N ASP A 112 -21.04 -20.29 46.41
CA ASP A 112 -21.15 -20.95 47.71
C ASP A 112 -21.92 -22.28 47.60
N GLU A 113 -21.61 -23.18 48.53
CA GLU A 113 -22.08 -24.57 48.64
C GLU A 113 -23.57 -24.75 48.89
N ASP A 114 -24.11 -25.89 48.44
CA ASP A 114 -25.04 -26.77 49.17
C ASP A 114 -24.84 -28.24 48.72
#